data_AF-A0A529SUL9-F1
#
_entry.id   AF-A0A529SUL9-F1
#
_cell.length_a   1.000
_cell.length_b   1.000
_cell.length_c   1.000
_cell.angle_alpha   90.00
_cell.angle_beta   90.00
_cell.angle_gamma   90.00
#
_symmetry.space_group_name_H-M   'P 1'
#
loop_
_entity.id
_entity.type
_entity.pdbx_description
1 polymer ?
#
loop_
_entity_poly.entity_id
_entity_poly.type
_entity_poly.pdbx_seq_one_letter_code
_entity_poly.pdbx_strand_id
1 'polypeptide(L)'
;MPSLFDIFAQAQNGAGMQALAQQYGLSMQQTQAAVQALLPAFSQGLQRNTADPYGMGAFMTAMASGQHAKYFEDATRAFSPQGIDEGNGILGHLFGSKDLSRAVANQAAQATGLSQQVLQQMLPAMASMMMGRLFKQTNNQ
;
A
#
# COMPACT_ATOMS: atom_id res chain seq x y z
N MET A 1 6.80 -20.21 -2.20
CA MET A 1 5.53 -19.51 -1.92
C MET A 1 5.56 -18.20 -2.68
N PRO A 2 4.48 -17.80 -3.38
CA PRO A 2 4.45 -16.49 -4.04
C PRO A 2 4.70 -15.39 -3.01
N SER A 3 5.57 -14.44 -3.33
CA SER A 3 5.84 -13.30 -2.45
C SER A 3 4.62 -12.38 -2.37
N LEU A 4 4.56 -11.50 -1.36
CA LEU A 4 3.54 -10.44 -1.31
C LEU A 4 3.56 -9.58 -2.58
N PHE A 5 4.72 -9.46 -3.24
CA PHE A 5 4.85 -8.85 -4.56
C PHE A 5 4.09 -9.63 -5.63
N ASP A 6 4.28 -10.94 -5.71
CA ASP A 6 3.64 -11.77 -6.75
C ASP A 6 2.12 -11.79 -6.57
N ILE A 7 1.67 -11.87 -5.32
CA ILE A 7 0.26 -11.73 -4.97
C ILE A 7 -0.21 -10.33 -5.39
N PHE A 8 0.56 -9.27 -5.11
CA PHE A 8 0.24 -7.90 -5.53
C PHE A 8 0.14 -7.75 -7.06
N ALA A 9 1.13 -8.25 -7.79
CA ALA A 9 1.20 -8.20 -9.24
C ALA A 9 0.09 -9.01 -9.91
N GLN A 10 -0.27 -10.19 -9.36
CA GLN A 10 -1.28 -11.06 -9.94
C GLN A 10 -2.72 -10.70 -9.57
N ALA A 11 -3.01 -10.24 -8.34
CA ALA A 11 -4.40 -10.17 -7.88
C ALA A 11 -5.26 -9.04 -8.46
N GLN A 12 -4.74 -8.26 -9.42
CA GLN A 12 -5.55 -7.40 -10.29
C GLN A 12 -5.08 -7.45 -11.76
N ASN A 13 -4.52 -8.57 -12.24
CA ASN A 13 -3.94 -8.66 -13.59
C ASN A 13 -2.93 -7.53 -13.91
N GLY A 14 -2.19 -7.05 -12.91
CA GLY A 14 -1.28 -5.90 -13.07
C GLY A 14 -1.95 -4.52 -13.18
N ALA A 15 -3.27 -4.40 -13.10
CA ALA A 15 -3.99 -3.13 -13.20
C ALA A 15 -3.55 -2.11 -12.14
N GLY A 16 -3.28 -2.56 -10.90
CA GLY A 16 -2.71 -1.69 -9.86
C GLY A 16 -1.34 -1.13 -10.22
N MET A 17 -0.46 -1.94 -10.84
CA MET A 17 0.85 -1.45 -11.30
C MET A 17 0.71 -0.51 -12.51
N GLN A 18 -0.20 -0.79 -13.43
CA GLN A 18 -0.49 0.11 -14.56
C GLN A 18 -1.07 1.44 -14.08
N ALA A 19 -1.98 1.41 -13.11
CA ALA A 19 -2.56 2.61 -12.51
C ALA A 19 -1.49 3.46 -11.81
N LEU A 20 -0.58 2.85 -11.05
CA LEU A 20 0.56 3.54 -10.44
C LEU A 20 1.49 4.13 -11.51
N ALA A 21 1.84 3.36 -12.54
CA ALA A 21 2.69 3.81 -13.63
C ALA A 21 2.09 5.05 -14.33
N GLN A 22 0.80 5.02 -14.64
CA GLN A 22 0.10 6.13 -15.28
C GLN A 22 -0.04 7.34 -14.36
N GLN A 23 -0.41 7.14 -13.09
CA GLN A 23 -0.64 8.22 -12.14
C GLN A 23 0.64 9.00 -11.83
N TYR A 24 1.77 8.30 -11.71
CA TYR A 24 3.06 8.89 -11.31
C TYR A 24 4.02 9.11 -12.48
N GLY A 25 3.59 8.84 -13.72
CA GLY A 25 4.42 8.99 -14.92
C GLY A 25 5.65 8.08 -14.92
N LEU A 26 5.56 6.91 -14.29
CA LEU A 26 6.65 5.94 -14.16
C LEU A 26 6.56 4.88 -15.25
N SER A 27 7.72 4.35 -15.68
CA SER A 27 7.73 3.14 -16.48
C SER A 27 7.24 1.94 -15.68
N MET A 28 6.79 0.87 -16.36
CA MET A 28 6.42 -0.37 -15.67
C MET A 28 7.58 -0.96 -14.86
N GLN A 29 8.82 -0.84 -15.36
CA GLN A 29 10.02 -1.28 -14.65
C GLN A 29 10.29 -0.44 -13.40
N GLN A 30 10.15 0.89 -13.49
CA GLN A 30 10.29 1.80 -12.36
C GLN A 30 9.23 1.53 -11.29
N THR A 31 7.98 1.34 -11.72
CA THR A 31 6.87 1.01 -10.82
C THR A 31 7.12 -0.32 -10.12
N GLN A 32 7.59 -1.33 -10.86
CA GLN A 32 7.96 -2.62 -10.28
C GLN A 32 9.08 -2.48 -9.24
N ALA A 33 10.13 -1.72 -9.55
CA ALA A 33 11.22 -1.45 -8.62
C ALA A 33 10.74 -0.71 -7.36
N ALA A 34 9.88 0.31 -7.52
CA ALA A 34 9.25 1.04 -6.41
C ALA A 34 8.50 0.08 -5.47
N VAL A 35 7.61 -0.75 -6.03
CA VAL A 35 6.81 -1.69 -5.25
C VAL A 35 7.73 -2.71 -4.54
N GLN A 36 8.72 -3.26 -5.24
CA GLN A 36 9.68 -4.19 -4.65
C GLN A 36 10.50 -3.57 -3.50
N ALA A 37 10.86 -2.29 -3.60
CA ALA A 37 11.61 -1.61 -2.56
C ALA A 37 10.74 -1.21 -1.35
N LEU A 38 9.45 -0.92 -1.57
CA LEU A 38 8.51 -0.55 -0.50
C LEU A 38 7.94 -1.76 0.24
N LEU A 39 7.82 -2.91 -0.43
CA LEU A 39 7.20 -4.12 0.13
C LEU A 39 7.80 -4.65 1.43
N PRO A 40 9.13 -4.70 1.61
CA PRO A 40 9.73 -5.16 2.86
C PRO A 40 9.24 -4.37 4.07
N ALA A 41 9.11 -3.05 3.91
CA ALA A 41 8.60 -2.20 4.96
C ALA A 41 7.14 -2.50 5.28
N PHE A 42 6.28 -2.66 4.27
CA PHE A 42 4.87 -3.06 4.47
C PHE A 42 4.76 -4.40 5.20
N SER A 43 5.57 -5.39 4.80
CA SER A 43 5.60 -6.70 5.45
C SER A 43 6.01 -6.59 6.92
N GLN A 44 7.08 -5.83 7.22
CA GLN A 44 7.53 -5.58 8.59
C GLN A 44 6.49 -4.83 9.43
N GLY A 45 5.85 -3.81 8.85
CA GLY A 45 4.79 -3.06 9.51
C GLY A 45 3.59 -3.93 9.83
N LEU A 46 3.16 -4.77 8.88
CA LEU A 46 2.08 -5.71 9.08
C LEU A 46 2.44 -6.75 10.15
N GLN A 47 3.63 -7.36 10.08
CA GLN A 47 4.10 -8.31 11.08
C GLN A 47 4.09 -7.70 12.49
N ARG A 48 4.59 -6.47 12.64
CA ARG A 48 4.58 -5.74 13.90
C ARG A 48 3.16 -5.46 14.39
N ASN A 49 2.28 -5.05 13.47
CA ASN A 49 0.88 -4.76 13.79
C ASN A 49 0.11 -6.02 14.20
N THR A 50 0.38 -7.17 13.57
CA THR A 50 -0.23 -8.45 13.93
C THR A 50 0.39 -9.11 15.16
N ALA A 51 1.64 -8.79 15.49
CA ALA A 51 2.31 -9.27 16.69
C ALA A 51 1.86 -8.51 17.95
N ASP A 52 1.29 -7.31 17.79
CA ASP A 52 0.72 -6.51 18.85
C ASP A 52 -0.81 -6.77 18.96
N PRO A 53 -1.32 -7.29 20.09
CA PRO A 53 -2.76 -7.50 20.29
C PRO A 53 -3.60 -6.23 20.08
N TYR A 54 -3.06 -5.07 20.43
CA TYR A 54 -3.72 -3.78 20.26
C TYR A 54 -3.70 -3.32 18.80
N GLY A 55 -2.56 -3.51 18.12
CA GLY A 55 -2.41 -3.22 16.70
C GLY A 55 -3.34 -4.05 15.82
N MET A 56 -3.42 -5.35 16.10
CA MET A 56 -4.36 -6.26 15.44
C MET A 56 -5.81 -5.80 15.63
N GLY A 57 -6.20 -5.44 16.86
CA GLY A 57 -7.54 -4.93 17.15
C GLY A 57 -7.87 -3.66 16.35
N ALA A 58 -6.97 -2.68 16.37
CA ALA A 58 -7.12 -1.44 15.62
C ALA A 58 -7.22 -1.69 14.10
N PHE A 59 -6.42 -2.61 13.57
CA PHE A 59 -6.47 -3.01 12.17
C PHE A 59 -7.79 -3.69 11.80
N MET A 60 -8.29 -4.60 12.64
CA MET A 60 -9.59 -5.25 12.43
C MET A 60 -10.74 -4.25 12.50
N THR A 61 -10.70 -3.29 13.44
CA THR A 61 -11.67 -2.21 13.49
C THR A 61 -11.61 -1.35 12.24
N ALA A 62 -10.42 -0.96 11.78
CA ALA A 62 -10.25 -0.17 10.55
C ALA A 62 -10.73 -0.93 9.30
N MET A 63 -10.58 -2.25 9.25
CA MET A 63 -11.16 -3.09 8.20
C MET A 63 -12.69 -3.15 8.29
N ALA A 64 -13.25 -3.30 9.49
CA ALA A 64 -14.69 -3.39 9.71
C ALA A 64 -15.41 -2.04 9.52
N SER A 65 -14.75 -0.93 9.83
CA SER A 65 -15.31 0.43 9.74
C SER A 65 -15.17 1.05 8.36
N GLY A 66 -14.30 0.51 7.51
CA GLY A 66 -13.91 1.17 6.28
C GLY A 66 -14.76 0.77 5.08
N GLN A 67 -15.11 1.78 4.27
CA GLN A 67 -15.71 1.58 2.95
C GLN A 67 -14.65 1.14 1.92
N HIS A 68 -13.74 0.24 2.30
CA HIS A 68 -12.54 -0.12 1.54
C HIS A 68 -12.85 -0.82 0.22
N ALA A 69 -14.04 -1.42 0.09
CA ALA A 69 -14.56 -2.00 -1.14
C ALA A 69 -14.44 -1.04 -2.34
N LYS A 70 -14.63 0.26 -2.12
CA LYS A 70 -14.62 1.28 -3.17
C LYS A 70 -13.26 1.43 -3.86
N TYR A 71 -12.15 1.12 -3.17
CA TYR A 71 -10.80 1.16 -3.75
C TYR A 71 -10.45 -0.11 -4.53
N PHE A 72 -11.17 -1.20 -4.26
CA PHE A 72 -11.07 -2.40 -5.07
C PHE A 72 -11.84 -2.25 -6.38
N GLU A 73 -13.07 -1.75 -6.31
CA GLU A 73 -13.91 -1.50 -7.49
C GLU A 73 -13.30 -0.45 -8.41
N ASP A 74 -12.69 0.58 -7.82
CA ASP A 74 -12.06 1.66 -8.54
C ASP A 74 -10.70 2.00 -7.92
N ALA A 75 -9.63 1.44 -8.50
CA ALA A 75 -8.26 1.71 -8.09
C ALA A 75 -7.89 3.20 -8.20
N THR A 76 -8.54 3.97 -9.08
CA THR A 76 -8.28 5.41 -9.22
C THR A 76 -8.71 6.19 -7.99
N ARG A 77 -9.67 5.67 -7.21
CA ARG A 77 -10.06 6.26 -5.92
C ARG A 77 -8.94 6.22 -4.90
N ALA A 78 -7.97 5.31 -5.01
CA ALA A 78 -6.81 5.29 -4.14
C ALA A 78 -5.92 6.53 -4.32
N PHE A 79 -6.00 7.18 -5.49
CA PHE A 79 -5.29 8.43 -5.79
C PHE A 79 -6.08 9.68 -5.42
N SER A 80 -7.37 9.53 -5.09
CA SER A 80 -8.19 10.65 -4.62
C SER A 80 -7.69 11.17 -3.26
N PRO A 81 -7.97 12.43 -2.89
CA PRO A 81 -7.60 12.96 -1.57
C PRO A 81 -8.08 12.07 -0.42
N GLN A 82 -9.27 11.47 -0.54
CA GLN A 82 -9.80 10.52 0.43
C GLN A 82 -8.99 9.22 0.46
N GLY A 83 -8.65 8.65 -0.71
CA GLY A 83 -7.80 7.46 -0.78
C GLY A 83 -6.41 7.68 -0.21
N ILE A 84 -5.82 8.85 -0.43
CA ILE A 84 -4.53 9.23 0.16
C ILE A 84 -4.65 9.41 1.68
N ASP A 85 -5.72 10.03 2.17
CA ASP A 85 -5.94 10.21 3.61
C ASP A 85 -6.16 8.86 4.33
N GLU A 86 -7.00 7.98 3.77
CA GLU A 86 -7.20 6.62 4.27
C GLU A 86 -5.89 5.82 4.25
N GLY A 87 -5.12 5.95 3.17
CA GLY A 87 -3.80 5.33 3.03
C GLY A 87 -2.81 5.80 4.09
N ASN A 88 -2.81 7.10 4.40
CA ASN A 88 -2.00 7.66 5.47
C ASN A 88 -2.42 7.13 6.84
N GLY A 89 -3.72 6.91 7.08
CA GLY A 89 -4.22 6.25 8.28
C GLY A 89 -3.69 4.82 8.41
N ILE A 90 -3.78 4.04 7.33
CA ILE A 90 -3.26 2.66 7.27
C ILE A 90 -1.75 2.64 7.54
N LEU A 91 -0.98 3.52 6.89
CA LEU A 91 0.46 3.63 7.13
C LEU A 91 0.78 4.05 8.57
N GLY A 92 -0.04 4.92 9.17
CA GLY A 92 0.06 5.29 10.58
C GLY A 92 -0.09 4.08 11.51
N HIS A 93 -1.01 3.16 11.20
CA HIS A 93 -1.16 1.92 11.97
C HIS A 93 -0.06 0.90 11.68
N LEU A 94 0.36 0.75 10.42
CA LEU A 94 1.39 -0.23 10.03
C LEU A 94 2.78 0.17 10.53
N PHE A 95 3.16 1.44 10.36
CA PHE A 95 4.50 1.92 10.67
C PHE A 95 4.55 2.66 12.02
N GLY A 96 3.42 2.97 12.62
CA GLY A 96 3.31 3.69 13.90
C GLY A 96 3.51 5.21 13.78
N SER A 97 4.22 5.69 12.75
CA SER A 97 4.45 7.12 12.55
C SER A 97 4.67 7.49 11.09
N LYS A 98 4.34 8.75 10.75
CA LYS A 98 4.64 9.34 9.44
C LYS A 98 6.14 9.44 9.18
N ASP A 99 6.96 9.52 10.22
CA ASP A 99 8.43 9.52 10.13
C ASP A 99 8.96 8.20 9.58
N LEU A 100 8.43 7.07 10.06
CA LEU A 100 8.77 5.77 9.49
C LEU A 100 8.31 5.65 8.03
N SER A 101 7.10 6.12 7.68
CA SER A 101 6.66 6.15 6.27
C SER A 101 7.64 6.95 5.39
N ARG A 102 8.10 8.12 5.87
CA ARG A 102 9.08 8.94 5.15
C ARG A 102 10.45 8.26 5.02
N ALA A 103 10.89 7.55 6.05
CA ALA A 103 12.14 6.78 6.03
C ALA A 103 12.07 5.64 5.02
N VAL A 104 10.95 4.92 4.97
CA VAL A 104 10.69 3.85 3.98
C VAL A 104 10.75 4.39 2.55
N ALA A 105 10.10 5.53 2.28
CA ALA A 105 10.18 6.17 0.97
C ALA A 105 11.61 6.61 0.62
N ASN A 106 12.38 7.11 1.60
CA ASN A 106 13.78 7.49 1.39
C ASN A 106 14.65 6.28 1.02
N GLN A 107 14.49 5.17 1.75
CA GLN A 107 15.21 3.95 1.47
C GLN A 107 14.85 3.39 0.08
N ALA A 108 13.57 3.40 -0.27
CA ALA A 108 13.13 2.98 -1.60
C ALA A 108 13.66 3.91 -2.69
N ALA A 109 13.78 5.22 -2.44
CA ALA A 109 14.35 6.18 -3.40
C ALA A 109 15.80 5.84 -3.72
N GLN A 110 16.59 5.56 -2.69
CA GLN A 110 17.99 5.18 -2.83
C GLN A 110 18.16 3.83 -3.54
N ALA A 111 17.27 2.87 -3.28
CA ALA A 111 17.32 1.55 -3.91
C ALA A 111 16.89 1.55 -5.38
N THR A 112 15.93 2.41 -5.75
CA THR A 112 15.29 2.40 -7.08
C THR A 112 15.79 3.49 -8.01
N GLY A 113 16.46 4.51 -7.48
CA GLY A 113 16.82 5.73 -8.23
C GLY A 113 15.63 6.65 -8.51
N LEU A 114 14.46 6.39 -7.93
CA LEU A 114 13.27 7.22 -8.08
C LEU A 114 13.27 8.40 -7.10
N SER A 115 12.52 9.45 -7.43
CA SER A 115 12.40 10.60 -6.52
C SER A 115 11.69 10.19 -5.23
N GLN A 116 12.23 10.63 -4.10
CA GLN A 116 11.63 10.39 -2.79
C GLN A 116 10.20 10.92 -2.72
N GLN A 117 9.92 12.06 -3.36
CA GLN A 117 8.59 12.66 -3.37
C GLN A 117 7.57 11.77 -4.09
N VAL A 118 7.93 11.18 -5.24
CA VAL A 118 7.04 10.21 -5.92
C VAL A 118 6.77 9.02 -5.02
N LEU A 119 7.79 8.44 -4.39
CA LEU A 119 7.62 7.28 -3.50
C LEU A 119 6.81 7.60 -2.25
N GLN A 120 6.98 8.79 -1.67
CA GLN A 120 6.15 9.27 -0.55
C GLN A 120 4.68 9.41 -0.94
N GLN A 121 4.39 9.83 -2.18
CA GLN A 121 3.03 9.92 -2.68
C GLN A 121 2.46 8.55 -3.07
N MET A 122 3.31 7.64 -3.56
CA MET A 122 2.93 6.25 -3.90
C MET A 122 2.59 5.43 -2.66
N LEU A 123 3.33 5.61 -1.56
CA LEU A 123 3.15 4.87 -0.31
C LEU A 123 1.67 4.80 0.16
N PRO A 124 0.97 5.92 0.39
CA PRO A 124 -0.41 5.88 0.85
C PRO A 124 -1.36 5.32 -0.20
N ALA A 125 -1.16 5.63 -1.49
CA ALA A 125 -1.98 5.08 -2.56
C ALA A 125 -1.88 3.54 -2.62
N MET A 126 -0.66 3.01 -2.50
CA MET A 126 -0.41 1.57 -2.43
C MET A 126 -1.07 0.93 -1.21
N ALA A 127 -0.99 1.57 -0.04
CA ALA A 127 -1.62 1.08 1.19
C ALA A 127 -3.14 0.95 1.03
N SER A 128 -3.80 1.96 0.46
CA SER A 128 -5.25 1.95 0.19
C SER A 128 -5.64 0.89 -0.83
N MET A 129 -4.87 0.72 -1.91
CA MET A 129 -5.11 -0.34 -2.90
C MET A 129 -4.97 -1.74 -2.28
N MET A 130 -3.96 -1.96 -1.45
CA MET A 130 -3.77 -3.22 -0.74
C MET A 130 -4.93 -3.51 0.22
N MET A 131 -5.41 -2.50 0.95
CA MET A 131 -6.54 -2.64 1.86
C MET A 131 -7.85 -2.92 1.13
N GLY A 132 -8.13 -2.25 0.01
CA GLY A 132 -9.30 -2.56 -0.81
C GLY A 132 -9.33 -4.03 -1.25
N ARG A 133 -8.17 -4.58 -1.63
CA ARG A 133 -8.05 -6.00 -1.97
C ARG A 133 -8.25 -6.92 -0.77
N LEU A 134 -7.59 -6.65 0.36
CA LEU A 134 -7.71 -7.45 1.58
C LEU A 134 -9.18 -7.54 2.00
N PHE A 135 -9.88 -6.40 2.03
CA PHE A 135 -11.30 -6.33 2.33
C PHE A 135 -12.14 -7.22 1.39
N LYS A 136 -11.90 -7.15 0.08
CA LYS A 136 -12.60 -8.01 -0.89
C LYS A 136 -12.32 -9.49 -0.64
N GLN A 137 -11.09 -9.88 -0.34
CA GLN A 137 -10.74 -11.27 -0.07
C GLN A 137 -11.41 -11.80 1.21
N THR A 138 -11.60 -10.95 2.23
CA THR A 138 -12.34 -11.32 3.45
C THR A 138 -13.85 -11.42 3.20
N ASN A 139 -14.40 -10.57 2.34
CA ASN A 139 -15.84 -10.47 2.07
C ASN A 139 -16.35 -11.37 0.93
N ASN A 140 -15.43 -11.94 0.13
CA ASN A 140 -15.71 -12.88 -0.97
C ASN A 140 -15.47 -14.34 -0.55
N GLN A 141 -15.44 -14.60 0.76
CA GLN A 141 -15.54 -15.90 1.42
C GLN A 141 -16.93 -16.05 2.01
#